data_AF-A0A3N9PA47-F1
#
_entry.id   AF-A0A3N9PA47-F1
#
_cell.length_a   1.000
_cell.length_b   1.000
_cell.length_c   1.000
_cell.angle_alpha   90.00
_cell.angle_beta   90.00
_cell.angle_gamma   90.00
#
_symmetry.space_group_name_H-M   'P 1'
#
loop_
_entity.id
_entity.type
_entity.pdbx_description
1 polymer ?
#
loop_
_entity_poly.entity_id
_entity_poly.type
_entity_poly.pdbx_seq_one_letter_code
_entity_poly.pdbx_strand_id
1 'polypeptide(L)'
;MIKKVSLIFFIAILLAIHCSNPLKNEEKKELVIHFIDDVFDLTGRYVFFWDGKDEHKKYVEPGKYIILLSIRDWQDQTFVSVEADGKPNANDSSRFEPGFWLNHELEAPYPDPFQVQAGVNIPVLIAEPARIRINIYKD
;
A
#
# COMPACT_ATOMS: atom_id res chain seq x y z
N MET A 1 -3.17 52.90 45.68
CA MET A 1 -2.26 52.63 44.55
C MET A 1 -2.51 51.21 44.07
N ILE A 2 -3.17 51.07 42.91
CA ILE A 2 -3.68 49.83 42.35
C ILE A 2 -2.54 49.13 41.60
N LYS A 3 -2.20 47.89 41.96
CA LYS A 3 -1.47 46.99 41.07
C LYS A 3 -2.38 45.83 40.69
N LYS A 4 -2.98 45.96 39.50
CA LYS A 4 -3.62 44.86 38.77
C LYS A 4 -2.55 43.82 38.48
N VAL A 5 -2.61 42.66 39.11
CA VAL A 5 -1.88 41.48 38.65
C VAL A 5 -2.79 40.80 37.64
N SER A 6 -2.49 41.01 36.35
CA SER A 6 -3.10 40.26 35.25
C SER A 6 -2.73 38.78 35.41
N LEU A 7 -3.69 37.97 35.81
CA LEU A 7 -3.60 36.51 35.71
C LEU A 7 -3.80 36.14 34.23
N ILE A 8 -2.71 36.05 33.49
CA ILE A 8 -2.73 35.58 32.11
C ILE A 8 -2.99 34.07 32.14
N PHE A 9 -4.14 33.70 31.59
CA PHE A 9 -4.63 32.34 31.39
C PHE A 9 -3.76 31.67 30.32
N PHE A 10 -2.69 30.97 30.70
CA PHE A 10 -1.94 30.09 29.80
C PHE A 10 -2.66 28.74 29.73
N ILE A 11 -3.73 28.66 28.91
CA ILE A 11 -4.21 27.36 28.45
C ILE A 11 -3.17 26.89 27.43
N ALA A 12 -2.23 26.07 27.89
CA ALA A 12 -1.47 25.21 26.99
C ALA A 12 -2.47 24.19 26.42
N ILE A 13 -3.17 24.57 25.35
CA ILE A 13 -3.84 23.61 24.48
C ILE A 13 -2.68 22.86 23.80
N LEU A 14 -2.25 21.78 24.45
CA LEU A 14 -1.67 20.64 23.78
C LEU A 14 -2.71 20.18 22.77
N LEU A 15 -2.70 20.78 21.58
CA LEU A 15 -3.20 20.14 20.39
C LEU A 15 -2.34 18.88 20.27
N ALA A 16 -2.85 17.80 20.85
CA ALA A 16 -2.49 16.47 20.43
C ALA A 16 -2.70 16.48 18.92
N ILE A 17 -1.59 16.65 18.20
CA ILE A 17 -1.54 16.33 16.79
C ILE A 17 -1.78 14.83 16.79
N HIS A 18 -3.05 14.45 16.75
CA HIS A 18 -3.47 13.12 16.37
C HIS A 18 -3.05 13.04 14.90
N CYS A 19 -1.77 12.72 14.67
CA CYS A 19 -1.28 12.32 13.36
C CYS A 19 -2.05 11.04 13.02
N SER A 20 -3.26 11.22 12.52
CA SER A 20 -3.98 10.15 11.83
C SER A 20 -3.10 9.81 10.64
N ASN A 21 -2.49 8.62 10.65
CA ASN A 21 -1.81 8.10 9.48
C ASN A 21 -2.79 8.21 8.29
N PRO A 22 -2.51 9.04 7.27
CA PRO A 22 -3.45 9.31 6.19
C PRO A 22 -3.84 8.04 5.42
N LEU A 23 -2.99 7.01 5.47
CA LEU A 23 -3.18 5.70 4.83
C LEU A 23 -4.23 4.82 5.55
N LYS A 24 -4.59 5.14 6.80
CA LYS A 24 -5.56 4.36 7.59
C LYS A 24 -7.01 4.45 7.06
N ASN A 25 -7.29 5.40 6.18
CA ASN A 25 -8.63 5.55 5.60
C ASN A 25 -8.90 4.53 4.49
N GLU A 26 -7.88 3.98 3.84
CA GLU A 26 -8.08 3.02 2.74
C GLU A 26 -8.67 1.70 3.23
N GLU A 27 -8.40 1.31 4.48
CA GLU A 27 -9.02 0.13 5.11
C GLU A 27 -10.55 0.24 5.25
N LYS A 28 -11.13 1.43 5.01
CA LYS A 28 -12.59 1.64 4.96
C LYS A 28 -13.18 1.45 3.57
N LYS A 29 -12.35 1.38 2.53
CA LYS A 29 -12.78 1.13 1.16
C LYS A 29 -13.09 -0.36 0.97
N GLU A 30 -13.75 -0.68 -0.14
CA GLU A 30 -14.05 -2.06 -0.50
C GLU A 30 -12.75 -2.84 -0.71
N LEU A 31 -12.50 -3.82 0.16
CA LEU A 31 -11.40 -4.75 0.00
C LEU A 31 -11.69 -5.68 -1.17
N VAL A 32 -10.75 -5.75 -2.11
CA VAL A 32 -10.81 -6.62 -3.28
C VAL A 32 -10.17 -7.97 -2.98
N ILE A 33 -8.98 -7.94 -2.37
CA ILE A 33 -8.23 -9.16 -2.02
C ILE A 33 -7.17 -8.88 -0.95
N HIS A 34 -7.02 -9.83 -0.03
CA HIS A 34 -5.79 -10.01 0.74
C HIS A 34 -4.75 -10.72 -0.14
N PHE A 35 -3.92 -9.94 -0.84
CA PHE A 35 -3.07 -10.46 -1.90
C PHE A 35 -1.83 -11.17 -1.35
N ILE A 36 -1.14 -10.55 -0.38
CA ILE A 36 0.01 -11.13 0.33
C ILE A 36 -0.24 -10.98 1.83
N ASP A 37 0.00 -12.04 2.60
CA ASP A 37 0.13 -12.01 4.07
C ASP A 37 1.09 -13.11 4.51
N ASP A 38 2.39 -12.84 4.38
CA ASP A 38 3.43 -13.84 4.65
C ASP A 38 4.68 -13.22 5.29
N VAL A 39 5.53 -14.07 5.86
CA VAL A 39 6.83 -13.71 6.43
C VAL A 39 7.91 -13.90 5.39
N PHE A 40 8.68 -12.83 5.15
CA PHE A 40 9.81 -12.83 4.24
C PHE A 40 11.10 -12.72 5.04
N ASP A 41 11.97 -13.72 4.91
CA ASP A 41 13.23 -13.83 5.66
C ASP A 41 14.45 -13.22 4.94
N LEU A 42 14.26 -12.80 3.68
CA LEU A 42 15.33 -12.21 2.86
C LEU A 42 15.03 -10.74 2.57
N THR A 43 16.09 -9.94 2.61
CA THR A 43 16.05 -8.57 2.13
C THR A 43 16.24 -8.55 0.62
N GLY A 44 15.61 -7.57 -0.03
CA GLY A 44 15.75 -7.39 -1.47
C GLY A 44 14.51 -6.81 -2.10
N ARG A 45 14.45 -6.91 -3.42
CA ARG A 45 13.34 -6.41 -4.23
C ARG A 45 12.48 -7.59 -4.68
N TYR A 46 11.22 -7.58 -4.28
CA TYR A 46 10.21 -8.56 -4.65
C TYR A 46 9.31 -7.94 -5.70
N VAL A 47 9.07 -8.66 -6.79
CA VAL A 47 8.08 -8.29 -7.79
C VAL A 47 6.96 -9.31 -7.69
N PHE A 48 5.83 -8.89 -7.12
CA PHE A 48 4.62 -9.71 -7.06
C PHE A 48 3.76 -9.49 -8.29
N PHE A 49 3.00 -10.49 -8.71
CA PHE A 49 2.10 -10.40 -9.86
C PHE A 49 0.65 -10.61 -9.45
N TRP A 50 -0.19 -9.60 -9.73
CA TRP A 50 -1.63 -9.68 -9.55
C TRP A 50 -2.32 -9.74 -10.92
N ASP A 51 -3.07 -10.81 -11.19
CA ASP A 51 -3.75 -11.05 -12.46
C ASP A 51 -5.09 -10.28 -12.61
N GLY A 52 -5.42 -9.45 -11.63
CA GLY A 52 -6.68 -8.71 -11.58
C GLY A 52 -7.85 -9.54 -11.04
N LYS A 53 -7.62 -10.61 -10.28
CA LYS A 53 -8.69 -11.35 -9.59
C LYS A 53 -8.94 -10.88 -8.16
N ASP A 54 -10.21 -10.92 -7.75
CA ASP A 54 -10.66 -10.74 -6.37
C ASP A 54 -10.47 -12.01 -5.52
N GLU A 55 -10.89 -11.94 -4.25
CA GLU A 55 -10.87 -13.08 -3.31
C GLU A 55 -11.72 -14.29 -3.77
N HIS A 56 -12.75 -14.05 -4.60
CA HIS A 56 -13.64 -15.07 -5.16
C HIS A 56 -13.12 -15.64 -6.49
N LYS A 57 -11.89 -15.29 -6.89
CA LYS A 57 -11.25 -15.69 -8.15
C LYS A 57 -11.96 -15.17 -9.40
N LYS A 58 -12.75 -14.10 -9.27
CA LYS A 58 -13.37 -13.40 -10.39
C LYS A 58 -12.50 -12.22 -10.79
N TYR A 59 -12.46 -11.94 -12.08
CA TYR A 59 -11.78 -10.75 -12.58
C TYR A 59 -12.51 -9.49 -12.12
N VAL A 60 -11.75 -8.49 -11.68
CA VAL A 60 -12.28 -7.22 -11.25
C VAL A 60 -12.70 -6.36 -12.45
N GLU A 61 -13.67 -5.49 -12.24
CA GLU A 61 -14.13 -4.55 -13.26
C GLU A 61 -13.06 -3.47 -13.54
N PRO A 62 -13.01 -2.92 -14.77
CA PRO A 62 -12.17 -1.77 -15.07
C PRO A 62 -12.34 -0.60 -14.07
N GLY A 63 -11.29 0.17 -13.88
CA GLY A 63 -11.28 1.34 -12.99
C GLY A 63 -10.05 1.41 -12.10
N LYS A 64 -10.09 2.29 -11.09
CA LYS A 64 -8.95 2.58 -10.23
C LYS A 64 -8.97 1.74 -8.95
N TYR A 65 -7.78 1.33 -8.53
CA TYR A 65 -7.54 0.48 -7.38
C TYR A 65 -6.38 1.03 -6.55
N ILE A 66 -6.38 0.67 -5.28
CA ILE A 66 -5.35 1.06 -4.31
C ILE A 66 -4.61 -0.20 -3.89
N ILE A 67 -3.29 -0.16 -3.96
CA ILE A 67 -2.43 -1.19 -3.40
C ILE A 67 -1.85 -0.62 -2.11
N LEU A 68 -2.15 -1.27 -0.98
CA LEU A 68 -1.64 -0.91 0.34
C LEU A 68 -0.64 -1.96 0.79
N LEU A 69 0.60 -1.52 0.99
CA LEU A 69 1.66 -2.30 1.61
C LEU A 69 1.69 -1.99 3.11
N SER A 70 1.75 -3.02 3.95
CA SER A 70 1.89 -2.90 5.41
C SER A 70 2.99 -3.80 5.92
N ILE A 71 3.95 -3.21 6.65
CA ILE A 71 5.10 -3.87 7.25
C ILE A 71 5.24 -3.37 8.68
N ARG A 72 4.88 -4.22 9.66
CA ARG A 72 4.80 -3.82 11.08
C ARG A 72 3.94 -2.55 11.26
N ASP A 73 4.52 -1.45 11.77
CA ASP A 73 3.86 -0.16 11.99
C ASP A 73 4.02 0.81 10.79
N TRP A 74 4.71 0.38 9.73
CA TRP A 74 4.93 1.16 8.53
C TRP A 74 3.96 0.75 7.42
N GLN A 75 3.51 1.73 6.64
CA GLN A 75 2.61 1.54 5.51
C GLN A 75 3.02 2.45 4.36
N ASP A 76 2.71 2.00 3.15
CA ASP A 76 2.82 2.78 1.91
C ASP A 76 1.72 2.37 0.95
N GLN A 77 1.31 3.28 0.07
CA GLN A 77 0.24 3.02 -0.88
C GLN A 77 0.54 3.59 -2.26
N THR A 78 -0.01 2.93 -3.26
CA THR A 78 0.00 3.42 -4.64
C THR A 78 -1.34 3.10 -5.31
N PHE A 79 -1.56 3.70 -6.47
CA PHE A 79 -2.74 3.46 -7.28
C PHE A 79 -2.38 2.68 -8.54
N VAL A 80 -3.36 1.96 -9.08
CA VAL A 80 -3.27 1.32 -10.38
C VAL A 80 -4.62 1.37 -11.09
N SER A 81 -4.59 1.55 -12.40
CA SER A 81 -5.77 1.54 -13.26
C SER A 81 -5.91 0.21 -14.00
N VAL A 82 -7.11 -0.35 -13.99
CA VAL A 82 -7.49 -1.60 -14.66
C VAL A 82 -8.28 -1.28 -15.92
N GLU A 83 -7.91 -1.89 -17.03
CA GLU A 83 -8.62 -1.91 -18.31
C GLU A 83 -9.14 -3.32 -18.65
N ALA A 84 -10.06 -3.41 -19.60
CA ALA A 84 -10.63 -4.69 -20.04
C ALA A 84 -9.68 -5.49 -20.96
N ASP A 85 -10.03 -6.76 -21.20
CA ASP A 85 -9.60 -7.58 -22.34
C ASP A 85 -8.09 -7.86 -22.50
N GLY A 86 -7.40 -8.20 -21.41
CA GLY A 86 -6.00 -8.62 -21.45
C GLY A 86 -5.77 -10.08 -21.83
N LYS A 87 -4.56 -10.40 -22.29
CA LYS A 87 -4.10 -11.78 -22.49
C LYS A 87 -3.61 -12.35 -21.16
N PRO A 88 -4.07 -13.53 -20.71
CA PRO A 88 -3.67 -14.11 -19.42
C PRO A 88 -2.16 -14.09 -19.18
N ASN A 89 -1.76 -13.51 -18.04
CA ASN A 89 -0.39 -13.44 -17.53
C ASN A 89 0.62 -12.77 -18.47
N ALA A 90 0.18 -11.98 -19.45
CA ALA A 90 1.09 -11.37 -20.42
C ALA A 90 2.13 -10.44 -19.80
N ASN A 91 1.85 -9.89 -18.61
CA ASN A 91 2.76 -9.01 -17.90
C ASN A 91 3.49 -9.70 -16.74
N ASP A 92 3.30 -11.01 -16.50
CA ASP A 92 3.94 -11.67 -15.35
C ASP A 92 5.46 -11.62 -15.48
N SER A 93 6.07 -10.84 -14.59
CA SER A 93 7.52 -10.72 -14.44
C SER A 93 7.95 -10.96 -12.99
N SER A 94 7.16 -11.76 -12.26
CA SER A 94 7.38 -12.10 -10.87
C SER A 94 8.80 -12.60 -10.65
N ARG A 95 9.51 -11.98 -9.70
CA ARG A 95 10.90 -12.32 -9.40
C ARG A 95 11.33 -11.78 -8.06
N PHE A 96 12.42 -12.34 -7.56
CA PHE A 96 13.13 -11.84 -6.40
C PHE A 96 14.55 -11.45 -6.80
N GLU A 97 14.97 -10.25 -6.42
CA GLU A 97 16.30 -9.72 -6.63
C GLU A 97 16.92 -9.47 -5.25
N PRO A 98 17.88 -10.31 -4.79
CA PRO A 98 18.50 -10.12 -3.48
C PRO A 98 19.26 -8.79 -3.45
N GLY A 99 19.15 -8.07 -2.34
CA GLY A 99 19.75 -6.75 -2.22
C GLY A 99 19.66 -6.20 -0.79
N PHE A 100 20.47 -5.17 -0.54
CA PHE A 100 20.45 -4.43 0.72
C PHE A 100 19.89 -3.04 0.46
N TRP A 101 18.61 -2.87 0.77
CA TRP A 101 17.93 -1.58 0.71
C TRP A 101 17.83 -0.96 2.09
N LEU A 102 17.96 0.36 2.16
CA LEU A 102 17.96 1.09 3.43
C LEU A 102 16.53 1.27 3.98
N ASN A 103 15.53 1.25 3.10
CA ASN A 103 14.14 1.52 3.44
C ASN A 103 13.21 0.49 2.78
N HIS A 104 12.04 0.31 3.39
CA HIS A 104 10.91 -0.30 2.71
C HIS A 104 10.32 0.68 1.69
N GLU A 105 9.83 0.16 0.58
CA GLU A 105 9.21 0.97 -0.46
C GLU A 105 8.19 0.14 -1.24
N LEU A 106 7.01 0.71 -1.53
CA LEU A 106 6.10 0.21 -2.54
C LEU A 106 6.38 0.99 -3.83
N GLU A 107 7.09 0.38 -4.78
CA GLU A 107 7.39 1.06 -6.04
C GLU A 107 6.13 1.18 -6.92
N ALA A 108 6.20 2.03 -7.96
CA ALA A 108 5.14 2.16 -8.94
C ALA A 108 4.83 0.81 -9.63
N PRO A 109 3.57 0.34 -9.63
CA PRO A 109 3.17 -0.85 -10.33
C PRO A 109 3.33 -0.70 -11.85
N TYR A 110 3.60 -1.80 -12.55
CA TYR A 110 3.72 -1.75 -14.02
C TYR A 110 3.19 -3.00 -14.74
N PRO A 111 2.55 -2.82 -15.92
CA PRO A 111 2.17 -1.53 -16.51
C PRO A 111 1.02 -0.85 -15.71
N ASP A 112 0.88 0.46 -15.86
CA ASP A 112 -0.29 1.23 -15.37
C ASP A 112 -0.73 2.21 -16.48
N PRO A 113 -1.95 2.06 -17.05
CA PRO A 113 -2.94 1.02 -16.74
C PRO A 113 -2.46 -0.38 -17.14
N PHE A 114 -3.01 -1.40 -16.49
CA PHE A 114 -2.91 -2.79 -16.96
C PHE A 114 -4.26 -3.33 -17.40
N GLN A 115 -4.26 -4.26 -18.33
CA GLN A 115 -5.46 -4.99 -18.72
C GLN A 115 -5.69 -6.15 -17.78
N VAL A 116 -6.93 -6.33 -17.32
CA VAL A 116 -7.35 -7.49 -16.54
C VAL A 116 -6.97 -8.79 -17.26
N GLN A 117 -6.69 -9.87 -16.53
CA GLN A 117 -6.06 -11.11 -17.03
C GLN A 117 -4.57 -10.95 -17.39
N ALA A 118 -4.15 -9.87 -18.05
CA ALA A 118 -2.72 -9.63 -18.31
C ALA A 118 -1.93 -9.36 -17.04
N GLY A 119 -2.59 -8.72 -16.06
CA GLY A 119 -2.11 -8.49 -14.72
C GLY A 119 -1.08 -7.36 -14.61
N VAL A 120 -0.68 -7.07 -13.39
CA VAL A 120 0.26 -6.01 -13.01
C VAL A 120 1.34 -6.54 -12.09
N ASN A 121 2.54 -6.00 -12.25
CA ASN A 121 3.66 -6.23 -11.36
C ASN A 121 3.66 -5.18 -10.25
N ILE A 122 3.80 -5.63 -9.02
CA ILE A 122 3.81 -4.81 -7.80
C ILE A 122 5.17 -4.99 -7.15
N PRO A 123 6.12 -4.07 -7.40
CA PRO A 123 7.45 -4.19 -6.82
C PRO A 123 7.50 -3.62 -5.41
N VAL A 124 8.18 -4.33 -4.53
CA VAL A 124 8.34 -3.97 -3.13
C VAL A 124 9.80 -4.14 -2.73
N LEU A 125 10.37 -3.11 -2.10
CA LEU A 125 11.66 -3.18 -1.44
C LEU A 125 11.46 -3.61 0.02
N ILE A 126 12.11 -4.70 0.41
CA ILE A 126 12.12 -5.22 1.79
C ILE A 126 13.52 -5.03 2.36
N ALA A 127 13.65 -4.08 3.28
CA ALA A 127 14.92 -3.74 3.92
C ALA A 127 15.33 -4.70 5.06
N GLU A 128 14.37 -5.40 5.65
CA GLU A 128 14.59 -6.31 6.78
C GLU A 128 13.55 -7.43 6.82
N PRO A 129 13.89 -8.61 7.40
CA PRO A 129 12.94 -9.69 7.60
C PRO A 129 11.68 -9.24 8.35
N ALA A 130 10.53 -9.47 7.76
CA ALA A 130 9.25 -9.03 8.31
C ALA A 130 8.07 -9.80 7.73
N ARG A 131 6.94 -9.76 8.46
CA ARG A 131 5.64 -10.07 7.87
C ARG A 131 5.23 -8.91 6.97
N ILE A 132 4.92 -9.23 5.72
CA ILE A 132 4.47 -8.31 4.69
C ILE A 132 3.00 -8.58 4.43
N ARG A 133 2.19 -7.50 4.40
CA ARG A 133 0.81 -7.56 3.94
C ARG A 133 0.61 -6.65 2.75
N ILE A 134 0.07 -7.17 1.65
CA ILE A 134 -0.42 -6.38 0.52
C ILE A 134 -1.91 -6.61 0.41
N ASN A 135 -2.68 -5.55 0.60
CA ASN A 135 -4.12 -5.54 0.36
C ASN A 135 -4.42 -4.67 -0.86
N ILE A 136 -5.44 -5.07 -1.62
CA ILE A 136 -5.90 -4.28 -2.77
C ILE A 136 -7.33 -3.84 -2.49
N TYR A 137 -7.63 -2.56 -2.70
CA TYR A 137 -8.94 -1.95 -2.49
C TYR A 137 -9.46 -1.32 -3.77
N LYS A 138 -10.78 -1.21 -3.91
CA LYS A 138 -11.41 -0.38 -4.94
C LYS A 138 -11.31 1.10 -4.52
N ASP A 139 -10.85 1.98 -5.40
CA ASP A 139 -10.79 3.44 -5.14
C ASP A 139 -12.18 4.10 -5.22
#